data_AF-A0A3Q4G2F8-F1
#
_entry.id   AF-A0A3Q4G2F8-F1
#
_cell.length_a   1.000
_cell.length_b   1.000
_cell.length_c   1.000
_cell.angle_alpha   90.00
_cell.angle_beta   90.00
_cell.angle_gamma   90.00
#
_symmetry.space_group_name_H-M   'P 1'
#
loop_
_entity.id
_entity.type
_entity.pdbx_description
1 polymer ?
#
loop_
_entity_poly.entity_id
_entity_poly.type
_entity_poly.pdbx_seq_one_letter_code
_entity_poly.pdbx_strand_id
1 'polypeptide(L)'
;MPELAVENVVVHPLVLLSVVDHFNRIGKVGNQKRVVGVLLGSWQKKVLDVSNSFAVPFDEDDRDDSVWFLDHDYLENMYGMFKKVNARERIVGWYHTGPKLHKNDIAINELIKRYCTNSVNVGGLLGLAHTLCGGSAQPDQQQDFQPRCRKEGRTGKGGRQEREEG
;
A
#
# COMPACT_ATOMS: atom_id res chain seq x y z
N MET A 1 2.21 0.94 24.33
CA MET A 1 2.19 0.97 22.85
C MET A 1 2.58 -0.44 22.44
N PRO A 2 1.72 -1.23 21.77
CA PRO A 2 2.07 -2.60 21.43
C PRO A 2 3.30 -2.59 20.51
N GLU A 3 4.26 -3.46 20.80
CA GLU A 3 5.45 -3.72 19.99
C GLU A 3 4.99 -4.02 18.56
N LEU A 4 5.55 -3.32 17.57
CA LEU A 4 5.29 -3.64 16.16
C LEU A 4 5.67 -5.12 15.97
N ALA A 5 4.70 -5.93 15.52
CA ALA A 5 4.94 -7.36 15.33
C ALA A 5 6.11 -7.62 14.37
N VAL A 6 6.41 -6.65 13.49
CA VAL A 6 7.41 -6.68 12.42
C VAL A 6 8.53 -5.68 12.70
N GLU A 7 9.78 -6.15 12.74
CA GLU A 7 10.98 -5.30 12.84
C GLU A 7 11.66 -5.13 11.48
N ASN A 8 11.69 -6.17 10.66
CA ASN A 8 12.31 -6.15 9.33
C ASN A 8 11.41 -6.81 8.29
N VAL A 9 11.39 -6.26 7.08
CA VAL A 9 10.69 -6.85 5.92
C VAL A 9 11.72 -7.14 4.83
N VAL A 10 11.84 -8.41 4.46
CA VAL A 10 12.71 -8.88 3.38
C VAL A 10 11.82 -9.21 2.19
N VAL A 11 12.00 -8.50 1.08
CA VAL A 11 11.26 -8.74 -0.15
C VAL A 11 12.16 -9.46 -1.15
N HIS A 12 11.75 -10.62 -1.62
CA HIS A 12 12.48 -11.37 -2.64
C HIS A 12 12.36 -10.66 -4.01
N PRO A 13 13.43 -10.62 -4.83
CA PRO A 13 13.39 -9.98 -6.16
C PRO A 13 12.30 -10.52 -7.09
N LEU A 14 11.90 -11.77 -6.90
CA LEU A 14 10.79 -12.40 -7.63
C LEU A 14 9.49 -11.61 -7.48
N VAL A 15 9.21 -11.09 -6.28
CA VAL A 15 8.00 -10.28 -6.01
C VAL A 15 8.04 -8.98 -6.79
N LEU A 16 9.17 -8.28 -6.76
CA LEU A 16 9.35 -7.03 -7.52
C LEU A 16 9.12 -7.24 -9.01
N LEU A 17 9.71 -8.31 -9.56
CA LEU A 17 9.52 -8.67 -10.97
C LEU A 17 8.06 -8.95 -11.29
N SER A 18 7.36 -9.72 -10.45
CA SER A 18 5.93 -10.02 -10.62
C SER A 18 5.06 -8.76 -10.60
N VAL A 19 5.32 -7.82 -9.68
CA VAL A 19 4.58 -6.54 -9.62
C VAL A 19 4.76 -5.73 -10.90
N VAL A 20 6.00 -5.63 -11.39
CA VAL A 20 6.34 -4.84 -12.59
C VAL A 20 5.76 -5.48 -13.86
N ASP A 21 5.89 -6.79 -14.02
CA ASP A 21 5.30 -7.51 -15.15
C ASP A 21 3.77 -7.32 -15.17
N HIS A 22 3.13 -7.40 -14.00
CA HIS A 22 1.69 -7.21 -13.91
C HIS A 22 1.25 -5.78 -14.25
N PHE A 23 1.97 -4.78 -13.73
CA PHE A 23 1.73 -3.36 -14.08
C PHE A 23 1.84 -3.12 -15.60
N ASN A 24 2.89 -3.66 -16.22
CA ASN A 24 3.12 -3.54 -17.66
C ASN A 24 2.06 -4.27 -18.51
N ARG A 25 1.45 -5.35 -17.99
CA ARG A 25 0.35 -6.05 -18.68
C ARG A 25 -0.93 -5.24 -18.65
N ILE A 26 -1.30 -4.68 -17.49
CA ILE A 26 -2.51 -3.88 -17.34
C ILE A 26 -2.39 -2.57 -18.12
N GLY A 27 -1.23 -1.91 -18.08
CA GLY A 27 -0.99 -0.67 -18.82
C GLY A 27 -1.17 -0.79 -20.34
N LYS A 28 -1.00 -1.99 -20.91
CA LYS A 28 -1.23 -2.26 -22.35
C LYS A 28 -2.71 -2.40 -22.72
N VAL A 29 -3.58 -2.69 -21.77
CA VAL A 29 -5.03 -2.91 -21.99
C VAL A 29 -5.80 -1.57 -22.04
N GLY A 30 -5.10 -0.44 -21.88
CA GLY A 30 -5.62 0.88 -22.24
C GLY A 30 -6.15 1.71 -21.06
N ASN A 31 -5.96 1.26 -19.82
CA ASN A 31 -6.25 2.08 -18.65
C ASN A 31 -5.08 2.10 -17.67
N GLN A 32 -4.58 3.29 -17.34
CA GLN A 32 -3.51 3.52 -16.35
C GLN A 32 -4.07 3.41 -14.92
N LYS A 33 -4.85 2.37 -14.67
CA LYS A 33 -5.45 2.10 -13.37
C LYS A 33 -4.42 1.53 -12.42
N ARG A 34 -4.55 1.85 -11.12
CA ARG A 34 -3.68 1.24 -10.11
C ARG A 34 -3.98 -0.25 -9.99
N VAL A 35 -2.92 -1.02 -9.80
CA VAL A 35 -3.02 -2.45 -9.55
C VAL A 35 -2.98 -2.68 -8.06
N VAL A 36 -3.83 -3.57 -7.58
CA VAL A 36 -3.78 -4.09 -6.20
C VAL A 36 -3.41 -5.58 -6.26
N GLY A 37 -2.58 -6.00 -5.33
CA GLY A 37 -2.23 -7.41 -5.19
C GLY A 37 -1.91 -7.81 -3.77
N VAL A 38 -1.82 -9.11 -3.56
CA VAL A 38 -1.62 -9.74 -2.26
C VAL A 38 -0.18 -10.24 -2.17
N LEU A 39 0.42 -10.03 -1.00
CA LEU A 39 1.75 -10.51 -0.67
C LEU A 39 1.65 -11.82 0.11
N LEU A 40 2.41 -12.80 -0.35
CA LEU A 40 2.55 -14.10 0.28
C LEU A 40 3.95 -14.24 0.87
N GLY A 41 4.01 -14.85 2.04
CA GLY A 41 5.27 -14.98 2.73
C GLY A 41 5.17 -15.80 4.00
N SER A 42 6.23 -15.76 4.78
CA SER A 42 6.29 -16.42 6.08
C SER A 42 6.82 -15.50 7.16
N TRP A 43 6.29 -15.68 8.36
CA TRP A 43 6.71 -14.95 9.53
C TRP A 43 7.84 -15.70 10.25
N GLN A 44 9.01 -15.08 10.41
CA GLN A 44 10.12 -15.66 11.17
C GLN A 44 10.57 -14.71 12.29
N LYS A 45 10.18 -15.02 13.52
CA LYS A 45 10.48 -14.24 14.73
C LYS A 45 10.00 -12.79 14.64
N LYS A 46 10.86 -11.88 14.17
CA LYS A 46 10.59 -10.44 13.97
C LYS A 46 10.81 -9.99 12.53
N VAL A 47 11.14 -10.92 11.64
CA VAL A 47 11.41 -10.67 10.23
C VAL A 47 10.28 -11.26 9.40
N LEU A 48 9.70 -10.42 8.55
CA LEU A 48 8.74 -10.82 7.53
C LEU A 48 9.48 -11.15 6.24
N ASP A 49 9.42 -12.40 5.80
CA ASP A 49 9.96 -12.81 4.50
C ASP A 49 8.82 -12.85 3.47
N VAL A 50 8.89 -11.98 2.47
CA VAL A 50 7.92 -11.88 1.37
C VAL A 50 8.48 -12.61 0.17
N SER A 51 8.07 -13.86 0.02
CA SER A 51 8.63 -14.78 -0.98
C SER A 51 7.87 -14.72 -2.31
N ASN A 52 6.57 -14.43 -2.29
CA ASN A 52 5.72 -14.47 -3.48
C ASN A 52 4.63 -13.38 -3.44
N SER A 53 4.01 -13.13 -4.60
CA SER A 53 2.95 -12.14 -4.74
C SER A 53 2.08 -12.46 -5.95
N PHE A 54 0.80 -12.14 -5.87
CA PHE A 54 -0.09 -12.20 -7.02
C PHE A 54 -1.02 -10.99 -7.04
N ALA A 55 -1.38 -10.54 -8.23
CA ALA A 55 -2.35 -9.48 -8.40
C ALA A 55 -3.78 -10.04 -8.33
N VAL A 56 -4.68 -9.21 -7.81
CA VAL A 56 -6.11 -9.53 -7.72
C VAL A 56 -6.84 -8.59 -8.68
N PRO A 57 -7.83 -9.07 -9.45
CA PRO A 57 -8.69 -8.20 -10.22
C PRO A 57 -9.29 -7.13 -9.31
N PHE A 58 -8.96 -5.87 -9.63
CA PHE A 58 -9.35 -4.71 -8.86
C PHE A 58 -9.82 -3.64 -9.83
N ASP A 59 -11.00 -3.09 -9.55
CA ASP A 59 -11.58 -1.99 -10.30
C ASP A 59 -12.01 -0.90 -9.34
N GLU A 60 -11.73 0.33 -9.74
CA GLU A 60 -12.23 1.53 -9.08
C GLU A 60 -12.81 2.49 -10.10
N ASP A 61 -13.69 3.35 -9.63
CA ASP A 61 -14.21 4.46 -10.40
C ASP A 61 -13.26 5.66 -10.29
N ASP A 62 -12.91 6.27 -11.42
CA ASP A 62 -12.02 7.43 -11.46
C ASP A 62 -12.69 8.72 -10.95
N ARG A 63 -14.03 8.74 -10.86
CA ARG A 63 -14.83 9.90 -10.42
C ARG A 63 -15.18 9.83 -8.95
N ASP A 64 -15.47 8.63 -8.47
CA ASP A 64 -15.90 8.38 -7.09
C ASP A 64 -14.99 7.36 -6.40
N ASP A 65 -14.02 7.86 -5.64
CA ASP A 65 -13.10 7.02 -4.85
C ASP A 65 -13.86 6.00 -3.99
N SER A 66 -15.03 6.33 -3.44
CA SER A 66 -15.76 5.42 -2.54
C SER A 66 -16.23 4.12 -3.21
N VAL A 67 -16.30 4.08 -4.54
CA VAL A 67 -16.77 2.92 -5.31
C VAL A 67 -15.57 2.13 -5.82
N TRP A 68 -15.34 0.97 -5.21
CA TRP A 68 -14.29 0.05 -5.60
C TRP A 68 -14.74 -1.40 -5.47
N PHE A 69 -14.14 -2.25 -6.29
CA PHE A 69 -14.42 -3.68 -6.38
C PHE A 69 -13.12 -4.47 -6.29
N LEU A 70 -13.12 -5.48 -5.44
CA LEU A 70 -12.02 -6.44 -5.30
C LEU A 70 -12.62 -7.83 -5.30
N ASP A 71 -12.10 -8.69 -6.18
CA ASP A 71 -12.59 -10.07 -6.29
C ASP A 71 -12.04 -10.94 -5.14
N HIS A 72 -12.89 -11.16 -4.14
CA HIS A 72 -12.62 -12.01 -2.99
C HIS A 72 -12.56 -13.49 -3.33
N ASP A 73 -13.43 -13.95 -4.22
CA ASP A 73 -13.52 -15.35 -4.60
C ASP A 73 -12.25 -15.76 -5.34
N TYR A 74 -11.74 -14.88 -6.22
CA TYR A 74 -10.45 -15.06 -6.86
C TYR A 74 -9.31 -15.13 -5.83
N LEU A 75 -9.29 -14.22 -4.85
CA LEU A 75 -8.28 -14.20 -3.80
C LEU A 75 -8.26 -15.51 -3.02
N GLU A 76 -9.41 -15.99 -2.56
CA GLU A 76 -9.51 -17.23 -1.77
C GLU A 76 -9.13 -18.47 -2.58
N ASN A 77 -9.58 -18.54 -3.84
CA ASN A 77 -9.24 -19.64 -4.73
C ASN A 77 -7.73 -19.68 -5.03
N MET A 78 -7.13 -18.54 -5.37
CA MET A 78 -5.69 -18.45 -5.63
C MET A 78 -4.88 -18.75 -4.38
N TYR A 79 -5.26 -18.19 -3.24
CA TYR A 79 -4.60 -18.50 -1.98
C TYR A 79 -4.70 -20.00 -1.64
N GLY A 80 -5.86 -20.61 -1.88
CA GLY A 80 -6.05 -22.05 -1.74
C GLY A 80 -5.11 -22.89 -2.62
N MET A 81 -4.82 -22.43 -3.85
CA MET A 81 -3.86 -23.09 -4.73
C MET A 81 -2.42 -22.92 -4.25
N PHE A 82 -2.01 -21.70 -3.90
CA PHE A 82 -0.66 -21.45 -3.38
C PHE A 82 -0.39 -22.23 -2.10
N LYS A 83 -1.37 -22.33 -1.21
CA LYS A 83 -1.26 -23.11 0.03
C LYS A 83 -1.10 -24.62 -0.22
N LYS A 84 -1.67 -25.15 -1.30
CA LYS A 84 -1.48 -26.56 -1.71
C LYS A 84 -0.06 -26.84 -2.21
N VAL A 85 0.56 -25.85 -2.87
CA VAL A 85 1.94 -25.94 -3.36
C VAL A 85 2.94 -25.72 -2.23
N ASN A 86 2.70 -24.70 -1.39
CA ASN A 86 3.56 -24.35 -0.26
C ASN A 86 2.75 -24.04 1.00
N ALA A 87 2.68 -24.98 1.93
CA ALA A 87 1.92 -24.84 3.17
C ALA A 87 2.51 -23.81 4.17
N ARG A 88 3.75 -23.35 3.95
CA ARG A 88 4.41 -22.34 4.79
C ARG A 88 4.01 -20.92 4.40
N GLU A 89 3.62 -20.71 3.14
CA GLU A 89 3.18 -19.42 2.65
C GLU A 89 1.80 -19.09 3.21
N ARG A 90 1.70 -17.87 3.76
CA ARG A 90 0.45 -17.26 4.16
C ARG A 90 0.35 -15.88 3.56
N ILE A 91 -0.87 -15.36 3.51
CA ILE A 91 -1.05 -13.94 3.26
C ILE A 91 -0.34 -13.19 4.38
N VAL A 92 0.47 -12.20 4.03
CA VAL A 92 1.23 -11.38 4.97
C VAL A 92 0.92 -9.90 4.83
N GLY A 93 0.28 -9.53 3.72
CA GLY A 93 0.01 -8.16 3.41
C GLY A 93 -0.48 -7.99 1.98
N TRP A 94 -0.42 -6.75 1.53
CA TRP A 94 -0.85 -6.35 0.20
C TRP A 94 0.01 -5.22 -0.33
N TYR A 95 -0.03 -5.04 -1.64
CA TYR A 95 0.67 -3.98 -2.33
C TYR A 95 -0.27 -3.28 -3.30
N HIS A 96 0.07 -2.03 -3.63
CA HIS A 96 -0.56 -1.32 -4.73
C HIS A 96 0.48 -0.55 -5.54
N THR A 97 0.24 -0.38 -6.83
CA THR A 97 1.14 0.33 -7.76
C THR A 97 0.77 1.80 -7.95
N GLY A 98 -0.05 2.36 -7.06
CA GLY A 98 -0.48 3.76 -7.13
C GLY A 98 0.64 4.74 -6.71
N PRO A 99 0.80 5.88 -7.40
CA PRO A 99 1.80 6.90 -7.05
C PRO A 99 1.47 7.62 -5.72
N LYS A 100 0.18 7.61 -5.32
CA LYS A 100 -0.33 8.26 -4.11
C LYS A 100 -1.22 7.30 -3.33
N LEU A 101 -1.25 7.48 -2.01
CA LEU A 101 -2.21 6.83 -1.13
C LEU A 101 -3.60 7.46 -1.33
N HIS A 102 -4.62 6.62 -1.41
CA HIS A 102 -6.03 7.02 -1.56
C HIS A 102 -6.79 6.71 -0.28
N LYS A 103 -7.93 7.39 -0.05
CA LYS A 103 -8.79 7.12 1.12
C LYS A 103 -9.29 5.68 1.15
N ASN A 104 -9.46 5.08 -0.03
CA ASN A 104 -9.89 3.71 -0.23
C ASN A 104 -8.93 2.68 0.34
N ASP A 105 -7.64 3.04 0.46
CA ASP A 105 -6.61 2.14 0.96
C ASP A 105 -6.88 1.73 2.40
N ILE A 106 -7.58 2.57 3.16
CA ILE A 106 -8.04 2.24 4.52
C ILE A 106 -9.07 1.11 4.46
N ALA A 107 -10.06 1.21 3.57
CA ALA A 107 -11.11 0.22 3.42
C ALA A 107 -10.55 -1.12 2.88
N ILE A 108 -9.65 -1.05 1.89
CA ILE A 108 -8.93 -2.23 1.37
C ILE A 108 -8.09 -2.88 2.48
N ASN A 109 -7.41 -2.07 3.30
CA ASN A 109 -6.61 -2.59 4.41
C ASN A 109 -7.48 -3.28 5.48
N GLU A 110 -8.64 -2.71 5.83
CA GLU A 110 -9.59 -3.35 6.76
C GLU A 110 -10.13 -4.67 6.24
N LEU A 111 -10.32 -4.75 4.93
CA LEU A 111 -10.76 -5.95 4.25
C LEU A 111 -9.67 -7.04 4.28
N ILE A 112 -8.43 -6.69 3.97
CA ILE A 112 -7.31 -7.63 3.98
C ILE A 112 -6.92 -8.06 5.40
N LYS A 113 -7.15 -7.21 6.40
CA LYS A 113 -6.99 -7.57 7.82
C LYS A 113 -7.87 -8.73 8.27
N ARG A 114 -8.99 -9.01 7.58
CA ARG A 114 -9.81 -10.20 7.86
C ARG A 114 -9.08 -11.50 7.54
N TYR A 115 -8.17 -11.46 6.57
CA TYR A 115 -7.34 -12.60 6.20
C TYR A 115 -6.05 -12.67 7.04
N CYS A 116 -5.56 -11.52 7.56
CA CYS A 116 -4.31 -11.42 8.31
C CYS A 116 -4.37 -10.44 9.49
N THR A 117 -4.08 -10.93 10.70
CA THR A 117 -4.05 -10.11 11.92
C THR A 117 -2.95 -9.03 11.88
N ASN A 118 -1.81 -9.31 11.22
CA ASN A 118 -0.67 -8.40 11.08
C ASN A 118 -0.46 -8.00 9.61
N SER A 119 -1.48 -7.41 8.99
CA SER A 119 -1.39 -6.96 7.59
C SER A 119 -0.35 -5.85 7.43
N VAL A 120 0.66 -6.08 6.58
CA VAL A 120 1.61 -5.06 6.13
C VAL A 120 1.18 -4.51 4.77
N ASN A 121 1.06 -3.19 4.65
CA ASN A 121 0.90 -2.55 3.34
C ASN A 121 2.29 -2.16 2.82
N VAL A 122 2.67 -2.69 1.66
CA VAL A 122 3.85 -2.23 0.93
C VAL A 122 3.38 -1.29 -0.18
N GLY A 123 3.21 -0.02 0.18
CA GLY A 123 2.87 1.05 -0.75
C GLY A 123 4.09 1.51 -1.53
N GLY A 124 3.91 1.88 -2.80
CA GLY A 124 4.96 2.54 -3.59
C GLY A 124 6.08 1.64 -4.12
N LEU A 125 5.85 0.31 -4.20
CA LEU A 125 6.78 -0.66 -4.82
C LEU A 125 7.21 -0.25 -6.24
N LEU A 126 6.36 0.49 -6.96
CA LEU A 126 6.66 0.98 -8.30
C LEU A 126 7.74 2.08 -8.32
N GLY A 127 7.91 2.88 -7.25
CA GLY A 127 8.98 3.89 -7.17
C GLY A 127 10.38 3.25 -7.16
N LEU A 128 10.50 2.08 -6.51
CA LEU A 128 11.68 1.24 -6.56
C LEU A 128 11.87 0.59 -7.93
N ALA A 129 10.79 0.11 -8.56
CA ALA A 129 10.85 -0.52 -9.88
C ALA A 129 11.16 0.45 -11.03
N HIS A 130 10.58 1.66 -11.05
CA HIS A 130 10.86 2.68 -12.06
C HIS A 130 12.33 3.10 -12.04
N THR A 131 12.95 3.17 -10.86
CA THR A 131 14.38 3.43 -10.71
C THR A 131 15.24 2.31 -11.34
N LEU A 132 14.75 1.07 -11.33
CA LEU A 132 15.45 -0.09 -11.90
C LEU A 132 15.24 -0.25 -13.42
N CYS A 133 14.12 0.20 -13.98
CA CYS A 133 13.79 0.00 -15.39
C CYS A 133 14.26 1.13 -16.33
N GLY A 134 14.89 2.20 -15.84
CA GLY A 134 15.49 3.24 -16.69
C GLY A 134 14.51 3.95 -17.66
N GLY A 135 13.20 3.78 -17.47
CA GLY A 135 12.17 4.43 -18.26
C GLY A 135 11.93 5.82 -17.73
N SER A 136 12.24 6.84 -18.53
CA SER A 136 11.90 8.24 -18.27
C SER A 136 10.42 8.37 -17.91
N ALA A 137 10.12 8.59 -16.63
CA ALA A 137 8.81 9.02 -16.18
C ALA A 137 8.53 10.42 -16.76
N GLN A 138 7.39 10.57 -17.45
CA GLN A 138 6.84 11.91 -17.68
C GLN A 138 6.55 12.54 -16.31
N PRO A 139 7.04 13.77 -16.05
CA PRO A 139 6.93 14.41 -14.76
C PRO A 139 5.66 15.27 -14.72
N ASP A 140 4.48 14.65 -14.62
CA ASP A 140 3.24 15.40 -14.36
C ASP A 140 2.50 14.79 -13.19
N GLN A 141 3.00 15.08 -11.98
CA GLN A 141 2.22 15.41 -10.77
C GLN A 141 3.15 15.58 -9.56
N GLN A 142 4.18 16.42 -9.70
CA GLN A 142 4.88 17.01 -8.57
C GLN A 142 4.14 18.30 -8.15
N GLN A 143 3.13 18.15 -7.32
CA GLN A 143 2.44 19.17 -6.50
C GLN A 143 1.42 18.37 -5.68
N ASP A 144 1.36 18.37 -4.36
CA ASP A 144 1.84 19.28 -3.35
C ASP A 144 1.89 18.47 -2.04
N PHE A 145 3.07 18.31 -1.45
CA PHE A 145 3.22 17.89 -0.05
C PHE A 145 4.51 18.49 0.48
N GLN A 146 4.49 19.81 0.72
CA GLN A 146 5.35 20.32 1.78
C GLN A 146 4.90 19.71 3.12
N PRO A 147 5.82 19.19 3.96
CA PRO A 147 5.49 18.84 5.32
C PRO A 147 5.27 20.15 6.08
N ARG A 148 4.00 20.52 6.30
CA ARG A 148 3.67 21.59 7.25
C ARG A 148 4.01 21.08 8.65
N CYS A 149 5.28 21.28 9.04
CA CYS A 149 5.79 21.08 10.38
C CYS A 149 5.07 22.08 11.30
N ARG A 150 3.90 21.70 11.82
CA ARG A 150 3.17 22.49 12.81
C ARG A 150 3.90 22.37 14.15
N LYS A 151 4.89 23.24 14.36
CA LYS A 151 5.33 23.61 15.70
C LYS A 151 4.26 24.50 16.31
N GLU A 152 3.46 23.98 17.23
CA GLU A 152 2.86 24.82 18.26
C GLU A 152 3.18 24.19 19.62
N GLY A 153 4.20 24.79 20.24
CA GLY A 153 4.62 24.53 21.59
C GLY A 153 3.60 25.06 22.60
N ARG A 154 3.63 24.42 23.75
CA ARG A 154 2.89 24.64 24.99
C ARG A 154 2.90 26.09 25.53
N THR A 155 1.88 26.33 26.37
CA THR A 155 1.84 27.09 27.65
C THR A 155 1.66 28.63 27.65
N GLY A 156 0.47 29.10 28.05
CA GLY A 156 0.18 29.50 29.45
C GLY A 156 0.16 31.00 29.82
N LYS A 157 -0.95 31.43 30.46
CA LYS A 157 -1.21 32.68 31.23
C LYS A 157 -1.26 33.98 30.40
N GLY A 158 -2.15 34.95 30.61
CA GLY A 158 -3.12 35.25 31.66
C GLY A 158 -3.22 36.79 31.77
N GLY A 159 -4.42 37.35 31.91
CA GLY A 159 -4.62 38.69 32.49
C GLY A 159 -4.92 39.88 31.55
N ARG A 160 -6.18 40.31 31.58
CA ARG A 160 -6.64 41.64 32.07
C ARG A 160 -6.41 42.91 31.22
N GLN A 161 -7.53 43.36 30.62
CA GLN A 161 -8.23 44.66 30.81
C GLN A 161 -7.69 45.97 30.21
N GLU A 162 -8.66 46.79 29.74
CA GLU A 162 -8.63 48.24 29.41
C GLU A 162 -7.85 48.67 28.15
N ARG A 163 -8.17 49.75 27.41
CA ARG A 163 -9.31 50.66 27.14
C ARG A 163 -8.69 51.66 26.13
N GLU A 164 -9.55 52.35 25.35
CA GLU A 164 -9.26 53.65 24.66
C GLU A 164 -8.27 53.56 23.48
N GLU A 165 -8.37 54.29 22.36
CA GLU A 165 -9.23 55.37 21.86
C GLU A 165 -8.93 55.48 20.35
N GLY A 166 -9.86 56.03 19.56
CA GLY A 166 -9.64 56.40 18.15
C GLY A 166 -10.85 56.25 17.26
#